data_AF-A0A0X7K0Z9-F1
#
_entry.id   AF-A0A0X7K0Z9-F1
#
_cell.length_a   1.000
_cell.length_b   1.000
_cell.length_c   1.000
_cell.angle_alpha   90.00
_cell.angle_beta   90.00
_cell.angle_gamma   90.00
#
_symmetry.space_group_name_H-M   'P 1'
#
loop_
_entity.id
_entity.type
_entity.pdbx_description
1 polymer ?
#
loop_
_entity_poly.entity_id
_entity_poly.type
_entity_poly.pdbx_seq_one_letter_code
_entity_poly.pdbx_strand_id
1 'polypeptide(L)'
;MNKAVTVALMMWSMCAGAENKTYDLNPVFNGALKAEFTGVATSRGETIAGALIDKSGKKFILSDTCEPEGGNAELKDAFVVTSKKNYFLFICAWPVQHRGLGINGVEYEVFLYEGEHLSALEKNVVFSRALSGYEGSLEEGGYSYAWYVPRKIAKDKLIELESGRSTDSLDLAHQIVLARLKDEDYEGVKAYLDADRVAQLNREFPVGKSNIVMYNDFGYALGQAGENDLAYKVLKSVEQISPDRMVLQLNIADVLWASDKQTSRSYYHKYVESMRQAGKEKLIPRIVLDRISST
;
A
#
# COMPACT_ATOMS: atom_id res chain seq x y z
N MET A 1 -58.56 7.65 42.84
CA MET A 1 -58.67 6.93 41.55
C MET A 1 -57.40 7.19 40.74
N ASN A 2 -56.37 6.37 40.95
CA ASN A 2 -55.09 6.48 40.25
C ASN A 2 -55.17 5.70 38.95
N LYS A 3 -55.03 6.38 37.81
CA LYS A 3 -54.88 5.74 36.50
C LYS A 3 -53.39 5.49 36.26
N ALA A 4 -52.99 4.23 36.32
CA ALA A 4 -51.66 3.79 35.90
C ALA A 4 -51.58 3.87 34.37
N VAL A 5 -50.60 4.59 33.85
CA VAL A 5 -50.23 4.61 32.43
C VAL A 5 -49.18 3.52 32.24
N THR A 6 -49.54 2.44 31.56
CA THR A 6 -48.61 1.39 31.15
C THR A 6 -47.93 1.83 29.87
N VAL A 7 -46.64 2.18 29.95
CA VAL A 7 -45.80 2.43 28.77
C VAL A 7 -45.31 1.07 28.26
N ALA A 8 -45.77 0.68 27.08
CA ALA A 8 -45.25 -0.49 26.37
C ALA A 8 -43.91 -0.12 25.71
N LEU A 9 -42.81 -0.66 26.23
CA LEU A 9 -41.53 -0.66 25.51
C LEU A 9 -41.63 -1.66 24.34
N MET A 10 -41.70 -1.15 23.12
CA MET A 10 -41.37 -1.95 21.93
C MET A 10 -39.86 -2.21 21.95
N MET A 11 -39.45 -3.43 22.29
CA MET A 11 -38.11 -3.91 21.95
C MET A 11 -38.05 -4.11 20.43
N TRP A 12 -37.32 -3.25 19.74
CA TRP A 12 -36.83 -3.57 18.40
C TRP A 12 -35.72 -4.60 18.54
N SER A 13 -36.03 -5.86 18.24
CA SER A 13 -35.00 -6.87 17.95
C SER A 13 -34.27 -6.45 16.68
N MET A 14 -33.08 -5.87 16.82
CA MET A 14 -32.13 -5.79 15.73
C MET A 14 -31.64 -7.20 15.44
N CYS A 15 -32.26 -7.86 14.44
CA CYS A 15 -31.60 -8.98 13.79
C CYS A 15 -30.38 -8.42 13.05
N ALA A 16 -29.19 -8.57 13.63
CA ALA A 16 -27.94 -8.40 12.90
C ALA A 16 -27.92 -9.47 11.79
N GLY A 17 -28.28 -9.07 10.57
CA GLY A 17 -28.19 -9.95 9.42
C GLY A 17 -26.72 -10.18 9.08
N ALA A 18 -26.32 -11.43 8.90
CA ALA A 18 -25.01 -11.76 8.35
C ALA A 18 -24.81 -11.01 7.02
N GLU A 19 -23.81 -10.14 6.96
CA GLU A 19 -23.49 -9.42 5.73
C GLU A 19 -22.74 -10.36 4.79
N ASN A 20 -23.34 -10.64 3.62
CA ASN A 20 -22.69 -11.44 2.58
C ASN A 20 -22.00 -10.52 1.59
N LYS A 21 -20.67 -10.67 1.44
CA LYS A 21 -19.88 -10.01 0.40
C LYS A 21 -19.58 -10.98 -0.74
N THR A 22 -19.74 -10.54 -1.98
CA THR A 22 -19.46 -11.36 -3.17
C THR A 22 -18.51 -10.62 -4.11
N TYR A 23 -17.52 -11.34 -4.64
CA TYR A 23 -16.52 -10.85 -5.58
C TYR A 23 -16.60 -11.65 -6.87
N ASP A 24 -16.78 -10.98 -8.00
CA ASP A 24 -16.62 -11.61 -9.31
C ASP A 24 -15.13 -11.84 -9.60
N LEU A 25 -14.78 -13.06 -9.98
CA LEU A 25 -13.40 -13.46 -10.23
C LEU A 25 -13.06 -13.26 -11.70
N ASN A 26 -12.18 -12.29 -11.96
CA ASN A 26 -11.61 -12.04 -13.28
C ASN A 26 -10.08 -11.84 -13.14
N PRO A 27 -9.25 -12.78 -13.63
CA PRO A 27 -9.63 -14.00 -14.37
C PRO A 27 -10.35 -15.05 -13.50
N VAL A 28 -10.99 -16.03 -14.14
CA VAL A 28 -11.64 -17.17 -13.50
C VAL A 28 -10.59 -18.04 -12.81
N PHE A 29 -10.84 -18.48 -11.58
CA PHE A 29 -9.93 -19.34 -10.81
C PHE A 29 -10.42 -20.78 -10.79
N ASN A 30 -9.76 -21.69 -11.51
CA ASN A 30 -10.08 -23.12 -11.53
C ASN A 30 -11.57 -23.45 -11.78
N GLY A 31 -12.25 -22.62 -12.57
CA GLY A 31 -13.68 -22.75 -12.88
C GLY A 31 -14.62 -22.00 -11.92
N ALA A 32 -14.10 -21.41 -10.84
CA ALA A 32 -14.85 -20.51 -9.96
C ALA A 32 -15.01 -19.13 -10.61
N LEU A 33 -16.26 -18.69 -10.73
CA LEU A 33 -16.61 -17.38 -11.27
C LEU A 33 -16.72 -16.33 -10.17
N LYS A 34 -16.96 -16.74 -8.92
CA LYS A 34 -17.19 -15.83 -7.78
C LYS A 34 -16.57 -16.37 -6.50
N ALA A 35 -16.27 -15.47 -5.58
CA ALA A 35 -16.03 -15.77 -4.18
C ALA A 35 -17.13 -15.11 -3.32
N GLU A 36 -17.71 -15.86 -2.40
CA GLU A 36 -18.73 -15.37 -1.45
C GLU A 36 -18.17 -15.50 -0.03
N PHE A 37 -18.36 -14.47 0.77
CA PHE A 37 -17.91 -14.38 2.14
C PHE A 37 -19.07 -14.00 3.04
N THR A 38 -19.19 -14.68 4.18
CA THR A 38 -20.29 -14.53 5.11
C THR A 38 -19.75 -14.25 6.50
N GLY A 39 -20.21 -13.16 7.11
CA GLY A 39 -19.99 -12.87 8.51
C GLY A 39 -20.73 -13.85 9.42
N VAL A 40 -20.02 -14.41 10.39
CA VAL A 40 -20.56 -15.30 11.42
C VAL A 40 -20.23 -14.70 12.77
N ALA A 41 -21.26 -14.30 13.52
CA ALA A 41 -21.08 -13.83 14.88
C ALA A 41 -20.62 -14.99 15.77
N THR A 42 -19.48 -14.82 16.45
CA THR A 42 -18.96 -15.77 17.44
C THR A 42 -18.88 -15.09 18.81
N SER A 43 -18.61 -15.87 19.86
CA SER A 43 -18.39 -15.34 21.21
C SER A 43 -17.15 -14.44 21.34
N ARG A 44 -16.22 -14.49 20.37
CA ARG A 44 -14.97 -13.72 20.34
C ARG A 44 -15.00 -12.51 19.40
N GLY A 45 -16.09 -12.32 18.66
CA GLY A 45 -16.20 -11.31 17.60
C GLY A 45 -16.84 -11.89 16.33
N GLU A 46 -16.95 -11.07 15.28
CA GLU A 46 -17.40 -11.55 13.98
C GLU A 46 -16.24 -12.19 13.20
N THR A 47 -16.45 -13.43 12.74
CA THR A 47 -15.52 -14.13 11.83
C THR A 47 -16.07 -14.13 10.42
N ILE A 48 -15.18 -14.18 9.41
CA ILE A 48 -15.61 -14.23 8.01
C ILE A 48 -15.20 -15.57 7.41
N ALA A 49 -16.17 -16.35 6.96
CA ALA A 49 -15.94 -17.60 6.22
C ALA A 49 -16.15 -17.39 4.73
N GLY A 50 -15.30 -17.99 3.90
CA GLY A 50 -15.32 -17.84 2.44
C GLY A 50 -15.65 -19.13 1.69
N ALA A 51 -16.25 -18.98 0.51
CA ALA A 51 -16.47 -20.07 -0.43
C ALA A 51 -16.28 -19.60 -1.88
N LEU A 52 -15.73 -20.47 -2.73
CA LEU A 52 -15.66 -20.27 -4.16
C LEU A 52 -16.89 -20.89 -4.83
N ILE A 53 -17.43 -20.20 -5.84
CA ILE A 53 -18.65 -20.60 -6.54
C ILE A 53 -18.34 -20.83 -8.01
N ASP A 54 -18.58 -22.05 -8.48
CA ASP A 54 -18.41 -22.40 -9.88
C ASP A 54 -19.59 -21.96 -10.76
N LYS A 55 -19.44 -22.15 -12.06
CA LYS A 55 -20.50 -21.84 -13.06
C LYS A 55 -21.84 -22.55 -12.83
N SER A 56 -21.87 -23.66 -12.08
CA SER A 56 -23.09 -24.41 -11.75
C SER A 56 -23.75 -23.92 -10.46
N GLY A 57 -23.12 -22.98 -9.75
CA GLY A 57 -23.56 -22.52 -8.44
C GLY A 57 -23.09 -23.41 -7.29
N LYS A 58 -22.23 -24.40 -7.56
CA LYS A 58 -21.68 -25.27 -6.51
C LYS A 58 -20.67 -24.48 -5.68
N LYS A 59 -20.85 -24.52 -4.35
CA LYS A 59 -19.96 -23.88 -3.37
C LYS A 59 -18.83 -24.83 -2.96
N PHE A 60 -17.61 -24.29 -2.92
CA PHE A 60 -16.40 -24.94 -2.42
C PHE A 60 -15.89 -24.12 -1.23
N ILE A 61 -16.03 -24.67 -0.03
CA ILE A 61 -15.70 -23.95 1.21
C ILE A 61 -14.17 -23.83 1.35
N LEU A 62 -13.70 -22.63 1.66
CA LEU A 62 -12.30 -22.39 1.96
C LEU A 62 -12.03 -22.83 3.41
N SER A 63 -10.87 -23.44 3.66
CA SER A 63 -10.53 -24.01 4.97
C SER A 63 -10.34 -22.95 6.04
N ASP A 64 -9.92 -21.76 5.65
CA ASP A 64 -9.57 -20.68 6.56
C ASP A 64 -10.72 -19.69 6.71
N THR A 65 -10.83 -19.14 7.91
CA THR A 65 -11.75 -18.07 8.27
C THR A 65 -10.95 -16.89 8.76
N CYS A 66 -11.40 -15.68 8.47
CA CYS A 66 -10.85 -14.48 9.09
C CYS A 66 -11.31 -14.44 10.53
N GLU A 67 -10.44 -14.90 11.42
CA GLU A 67 -10.69 -15.01 12.85
C GLU A 67 -9.75 -14.05 13.58
N PRO A 68 -10.26 -12.89 14.03
CA PRO A 68 -9.42 -11.90 14.66
C PRO A 68 -9.07 -12.32 16.10
N GLU A 69 -7.87 -11.97 16.56
CA GLU A 69 -7.50 -12.12 17.99
C GLU A 69 -8.25 -11.11 18.90
N GLY A 70 -9.02 -10.20 18.30
CA GLY A 70 -9.95 -9.28 18.93
C GLY A 70 -10.55 -8.30 17.91
N GLY A 71 -11.73 -7.76 18.19
CA GLY A 71 -12.45 -6.88 17.26
C GLY A 71 -13.27 -7.66 16.22
N ASN A 72 -13.73 -6.96 15.18
CA ASN A 72 -14.50 -7.56 14.08
C ASN A 72 -13.60 -7.67 12.84
N ALA A 73 -13.57 -8.84 12.22
CA ALA A 73 -12.89 -9.00 10.95
C ALA A 73 -13.62 -8.23 9.85
N GLU A 74 -12.84 -7.64 8.95
CA GLU A 74 -13.31 -6.99 7.73
C GLU A 74 -12.60 -7.60 6.53
N LEU A 75 -13.37 -8.01 5.52
CA LEU A 75 -12.82 -8.40 4.24
C LEU A 75 -12.50 -7.15 3.41
N LYS A 76 -11.21 -6.98 3.07
CA LYS A 76 -10.69 -5.85 2.30
C LYS A 76 -10.74 -6.09 0.80
N ASP A 77 -10.29 -7.25 0.34
CA ASP A 77 -10.32 -7.60 -1.07
C ASP A 77 -10.32 -9.13 -1.27
N ALA A 78 -10.77 -9.58 -2.44
CA ALA A 78 -10.62 -10.95 -2.91
C ALA A 78 -10.45 -10.97 -4.44
N PHE A 79 -9.39 -11.62 -4.93
CA PHE A 79 -9.03 -11.57 -6.34
C PHE A 79 -8.14 -12.74 -6.76
N VAL A 80 -7.95 -12.85 -8.07
CA VAL A 80 -7.14 -13.91 -8.70
C VAL A 80 -5.87 -13.29 -9.25
N VAL A 81 -4.74 -13.96 -9.00
CA VAL A 81 -3.46 -13.65 -9.63
C VAL A 81 -3.06 -14.81 -10.53
N THR A 82 -2.89 -14.51 -11.81
CA THR A 82 -2.33 -15.44 -12.79
C THR A 82 -0.89 -15.05 -13.09
N SER A 83 0.02 -15.99 -12.84
CA SER A 83 1.46 -15.88 -13.07
C SER A 83 1.99 -17.23 -13.58
N LYS A 84 2.96 -17.88 -12.90
CA LYS A 84 3.35 -19.26 -13.24
C LYS A 84 2.26 -20.26 -12.86
N LYS A 85 1.52 -19.96 -11.80
CA LYS A 85 0.30 -20.66 -11.37
C LYS A 85 -0.87 -19.69 -11.28
N ASN A 86 -2.06 -20.22 -11.07
CA ASN A 86 -3.20 -19.43 -10.66
C ASN A 86 -3.30 -19.45 -9.14
N TYR A 87 -3.49 -18.28 -8.57
CA TYR A 87 -3.69 -18.10 -7.14
C TYR A 87 -5.00 -17.38 -6.89
N PHE A 88 -5.75 -17.85 -5.90
CA PHE A 88 -6.85 -17.10 -5.33
C PHE A 88 -6.40 -16.50 -4.01
N LEU A 89 -6.60 -15.20 -3.84
CA LEU A 89 -6.23 -14.48 -2.64
C LEU A 89 -7.45 -13.76 -2.06
N PHE A 90 -7.51 -13.68 -0.75
CA PHE A 90 -8.31 -12.68 -0.07
C PHE A 90 -7.55 -12.07 1.10
N ILE A 91 -7.89 -10.82 1.40
CA ILE A 91 -7.24 -10.01 2.43
C ILE A 91 -8.28 -9.68 3.47
N CYS A 92 -8.01 -10.12 4.70
CA CYS A 92 -8.78 -9.73 5.86
C CYS A 92 -8.00 -8.74 6.69
N ALA A 93 -8.73 -7.88 7.39
CA ALA A 93 -8.16 -6.91 8.28
C ALA A 93 -9.00 -6.75 9.54
N TRP A 94 -8.37 -6.46 10.66
CA TRP A 94 -9.08 -6.15 11.91
C TRP A 94 -8.27 -5.19 12.78
N PRO A 95 -8.95 -4.37 13.58
CA PRO A 95 -8.28 -3.49 14.52
C PRO A 95 -7.62 -4.29 15.64
N VAL A 96 -6.36 -3.98 15.95
CA VAL A 96 -5.63 -4.51 17.10
C VAL A 96 -5.41 -3.37 18.09
N GLN A 97 -5.91 -3.53 19.31
CA GLN A 97 -5.77 -2.52 20.36
C GLN A 97 -5.43 -3.16 21.72
N HIS A 98 -4.21 -2.92 22.19
CA HIS A 98 -3.78 -3.30 23.54
C HIS A 98 -3.31 -2.05 24.30
N ARG A 99 -4.26 -1.38 24.99
CA ARG A 99 -3.98 -0.13 25.72
C ARG A 99 -2.86 -0.24 26.75
N GLY A 100 -2.69 -1.41 27.38
CA GLY A 100 -1.63 -1.67 28.36
C GLY A 100 -0.22 -1.80 27.75
N LEU A 101 -0.14 -2.07 26.44
CA LEU A 101 1.11 -2.29 25.70
C LEU A 101 1.37 -1.19 24.65
N GLY A 102 0.50 -0.17 24.56
CA GLY A 102 0.64 0.90 23.57
C GLY A 102 0.40 0.48 22.11
N ILE A 103 -0.08 -0.74 21.86
CA ILE A 103 -0.36 -1.25 20.52
C ILE A 103 -1.71 -0.73 20.05
N ASN A 104 -1.73 -0.10 18.87
CA ASN A 104 -2.92 0.38 18.21
C ASN A 104 -2.71 0.42 16.70
N GLY A 105 -3.48 -0.38 15.96
CA GLY A 105 -3.33 -0.48 14.52
C GLY A 105 -4.30 -1.46 13.88
N VAL A 106 -3.93 -1.92 12.69
CA VAL A 106 -4.70 -2.87 11.88
C VAL A 106 -3.79 -4.01 11.48
N GLU A 107 -4.21 -5.23 11.80
CA GLU A 107 -3.60 -6.44 11.25
C GLU A 107 -4.20 -6.70 9.87
N TYR A 108 -3.37 -7.01 8.89
CA TYR A 108 -3.78 -7.47 7.57
C TYR A 108 -3.30 -8.90 7.36
N GLU A 109 -4.23 -9.85 7.30
CA GLU A 109 -3.92 -11.24 6.97
C GLU A 109 -4.33 -11.56 5.54
N VAL A 110 -3.37 -12.03 4.75
CA VAL A 110 -3.57 -12.50 3.38
C VAL A 110 -3.68 -14.02 3.38
N PHE A 111 -4.74 -14.53 2.78
CA PHE A 111 -4.95 -15.96 2.56
C PHE A 111 -4.77 -16.26 1.08
N LEU A 112 -3.75 -17.05 0.75
CA LEU A 112 -3.40 -17.38 -0.62
C LEU A 112 -3.58 -18.88 -0.87
N TYR A 113 -4.46 -19.22 -1.81
CA TYR A 113 -4.78 -20.58 -2.21
C TYR A 113 -4.26 -20.90 -3.61
N GLU A 114 -3.74 -22.11 -3.77
CA GLU A 114 -3.36 -22.70 -5.04
C GLU A 114 -3.92 -24.12 -5.17
N GLY A 115 -3.88 -24.67 -6.38
CA GLY A 115 -4.33 -26.03 -6.69
C GLY A 115 -4.78 -26.15 -8.13
N GLU A 116 -4.96 -27.37 -8.63
CA GLU A 116 -5.47 -27.61 -9.99
C GLU A 116 -7.00 -27.63 -10.05
N HIS A 117 -7.65 -27.96 -8.92
CA HIS A 117 -9.09 -28.15 -8.83
C HIS A 117 -9.66 -27.53 -7.55
N LEU A 118 -10.88 -27.00 -7.62
CA LEU A 118 -11.56 -26.36 -6.47
C LEU A 118 -11.77 -27.30 -5.27
N SER A 119 -11.80 -28.61 -5.50
CA SER A 119 -11.93 -29.62 -4.42
C SER A 119 -10.62 -29.99 -3.74
N ALA A 120 -9.49 -29.50 -4.23
CA ALA A 120 -8.15 -29.82 -3.74
C ALA A 120 -7.29 -28.55 -3.68
N LEU A 121 -7.85 -27.49 -3.08
CA LEU A 121 -7.14 -26.25 -2.84
C LEU A 121 -6.31 -26.36 -1.57
N GLU A 122 -5.10 -25.83 -1.61
CA GLU A 122 -4.18 -25.77 -0.48
C GLU A 122 -3.78 -24.32 -0.22
N LYS A 123 -3.70 -23.94 1.06
CA LYS A 123 -3.18 -22.63 1.46
C LYS A 123 -1.66 -22.65 1.34
N ASN A 124 -1.12 -21.73 0.56
CA ASN A 124 0.31 -21.47 0.53
C ASN A 124 0.68 -20.57 1.71
N VAL A 125 1.06 -21.19 2.83
CA VAL A 125 1.35 -20.51 4.09
C VAL A 125 2.51 -19.52 3.98
N VAL A 126 3.53 -19.86 3.18
CA VAL A 126 4.74 -19.02 3.03
C VAL A 126 4.40 -17.69 2.33
N PHE A 127 3.67 -17.74 1.21
CA PHE A 127 3.31 -16.53 0.48
C PHE A 127 2.20 -15.75 1.18
N SER A 128 1.25 -16.45 1.83
CA SER A 128 0.25 -15.83 2.70
C SER A 128 0.93 -14.93 3.74
N ARG A 129 1.87 -15.49 4.51
CA ARG A 129 2.62 -14.75 5.53
C ARG A 129 3.48 -13.61 4.97
N ALA A 130 4.09 -13.80 3.81
CA ALA A 130 4.94 -12.79 3.19
C ALA A 130 4.15 -11.57 2.67
N LEU A 131 2.85 -11.73 2.41
CA LEU A 131 1.96 -10.67 1.94
C LEU A 131 1.16 -10.03 3.08
N SER A 132 0.96 -10.73 4.19
CA SER A 132 0.38 -10.20 5.43
C SER A 132 1.27 -9.11 6.06
N GLY A 133 0.69 -8.31 6.95
CA GLY A 133 1.44 -7.33 7.72
C GLY A 133 0.59 -6.54 8.70
N TYR A 134 1.26 -5.87 9.63
CA TYR A 134 0.65 -5.01 10.63
C TYR A 134 0.93 -3.53 10.31
N GLU A 135 -0.09 -2.68 10.41
CA GLU A 135 0.04 -1.23 10.30
C GLU A 135 -0.41 -0.56 11.60
N GLY A 136 0.52 0.03 12.34
CA GLY A 136 0.22 0.60 13.66
C GLY A 136 1.40 0.73 14.60
N SER A 137 1.11 1.17 15.82
CA SER A 137 2.11 1.33 16.88
C SER A 137 2.56 -0.01 17.49
N LEU A 138 3.84 -0.09 17.85
CA LEU A 138 4.46 -1.28 18.42
C LEU A 138 4.68 -1.18 19.94
N GLU A 139 4.85 -2.32 20.62
CA GLU A 139 4.98 -2.42 22.08
C GLU A 139 6.13 -1.58 22.66
N GLU A 140 7.29 -1.61 22.01
CA GLU A 140 8.50 -0.92 22.45
C GLU A 140 8.60 0.53 21.91
N GLY A 141 7.50 1.03 21.33
CA GLY A 141 7.48 2.25 20.54
C GLY A 141 7.85 2.01 19.08
N GLY A 142 7.66 3.03 18.26
CA GLY A 142 7.78 2.93 16.81
C GLY A 142 6.48 2.53 16.12
N TYR A 143 6.57 2.30 14.81
CA TYR A 143 5.43 2.07 13.94
C TYR A 143 5.77 1.03 12.88
N SER A 144 4.84 0.13 12.61
CA SER A 144 4.93 -0.86 11.53
C SER A 144 4.00 -0.46 10.38
N TYR A 145 4.30 -0.93 9.17
CA TYR A 145 3.54 -0.60 7.97
C TYR A 145 3.23 -1.87 7.17
N ALA A 146 2.00 -1.97 6.67
CA ALA A 146 1.57 -3.08 5.83
C ALA A 146 1.76 -2.73 4.35
N TRP A 147 2.79 -3.29 3.69
CA TRP A 147 3.19 -2.82 2.35
C TRP A 147 2.33 -3.32 1.20
N TYR A 148 1.77 -4.53 1.32
CA TYR A 148 1.21 -5.25 0.18
C TYR A 148 -0.32 -5.31 0.16
N VAL A 149 -1.00 -4.35 0.81
CA VAL A 149 -2.47 -4.29 0.84
C VAL A 149 -3.07 -3.98 -0.55
N PRO A 150 -2.54 -3.03 -1.35
CA PRO A 150 -3.11 -2.75 -2.67
C PRO A 150 -2.95 -3.93 -3.63
N ARG A 151 -4.03 -4.32 -4.31
CA ARG A 151 -4.10 -5.47 -5.23
C ARG A 151 -2.92 -5.58 -6.21
N LYS A 152 -2.54 -4.45 -6.84
CA LYS A 152 -1.43 -4.44 -7.81
C LYS A 152 -0.09 -4.77 -7.15
N ILE A 153 0.15 -4.20 -5.97
CA ILE A 153 1.40 -4.40 -5.22
C ILE A 153 1.45 -5.84 -4.69
N ALA A 154 0.35 -6.37 -4.14
CA ALA A 154 0.25 -7.77 -3.71
C ALA A 154 0.57 -8.74 -4.85
N LYS A 155 0.00 -8.49 -6.04
CA LYS A 155 0.25 -9.27 -7.25
C LYS A 155 1.73 -9.25 -7.64
N ASP A 156 2.32 -8.07 -7.73
CA ASP A 156 3.71 -7.93 -8.18
C ASP A 156 4.67 -8.54 -7.15
N LYS A 157 4.38 -8.41 -5.84
CA LYS A 157 5.13 -9.09 -4.78
C LYS A 157 5.03 -10.61 -4.88
N LEU A 158 3.84 -11.16 -5.14
CA LEU A 158 3.66 -12.59 -5.32
C LEU A 158 4.51 -13.14 -6.48
N ILE A 159 4.56 -12.42 -7.60
CA ILE A 159 5.37 -12.78 -8.77
C ILE A 159 6.87 -12.79 -8.41
N GLU A 160 7.34 -11.84 -7.59
CA GLU A 160 8.71 -11.85 -7.10
C GLU A 160 8.99 -13.05 -6.18
N LEU A 161 8.09 -13.35 -5.26
CA LEU A 161 8.21 -14.50 -4.35
C LEU A 161 8.27 -15.82 -5.15
N GLU A 162 7.44 -15.99 -6.17
CA GLU A 162 7.50 -17.13 -7.10
C GLU A 162 8.80 -17.21 -7.93
N SER A 163 9.51 -16.09 -8.07
CA SER A 163 10.83 -16.05 -8.70
C SER A 163 11.98 -16.32 -7.72
N GLY A 164 11.66 -16.53 -6.44
CA GLY A 164 12.63 -16.71 -5.35
C GLY A 164 13.23 -15.40 -4.84
N ARG A 165 12.65 -14.25 -5.21
CA ARG A 165 13.09 -12.92 -4.78
C ARG A 165 12.33 -12.51 -3.53
N SER A 166 13.03 -12.41 -2.41
CA SER A 166 12.47 -11.97 -1.13
C SER A 166 12.50 -10.44 -0.96
N THR A 167 13.47 -9.76 -1.57
CA THR A 167 13.63 -8.30 -1.51
C THR A 167 12.92 -7.62 -2.68
N ASP A 168 12.19 -6.54 -2.42
CA ASP A 168 11.42 -5.89 -3.49
C ASP A 168 12.35 -5.34 -4.57
N SER A 169 12.00 -5.57 -5.84
CA SER A 169 12.69 -4.94 -6.97
C SER A 169 12.50 -3.43 -6.96
N LEU A 170 13.28 -2.74 -7.82
CA LEU A 170 13.12 -1.30 -8.02
C LEU A 170 11.71 -0.92 -8.50
N ASP A 171 11.11 -1.72 -9.38
CA ASP A 171 9.74 -1.49 -9.87
C ASP A 171 8.71 -1.62 -8.76
N LEU A 172 8.81 -2.65 -7.92
CA LEU A 172 7.88 -2.84 -6.80
C LEU A 172 8.07 -1.75 -5.73
N ALA A 173 9.32 -1.39 -5.43
CA ALA A 173 9.65 -0.27 -4.56
C ALA A 173 9.06 1.05 -5.07
N HIS A 174 9.17 1.32 -6.36
CA HIS A 174 8.57 2.49 -7.00
C HIS A 174 7.05 2.52 -6.83
N GLN A 175 6.37 1.40 -7.02
CA GLN A 175 4.92 1.32 -6.84
C GLN A 175 4.48 1.53 -5.39
N ILE A 176 5.20 0.96 -4.42
CA ILE A 176 4.91 1.14 -2.99
C ILE A 176 5.03 2.61 -2.61
N VAL A 177 6.12 3.26 -3.03
CA VAL A 177 6.35 4.68 -2.75
C VAL A 177 5.29 5.56 -3.38
N LEU A 178 4.92 5.31 -4.64
CA LEU A 178 3.87 6.07 -5.31
C LEU A 178 2.50 5.86 -4.67
N ALA A 179 2.19 4.65 -4.18
CA ALA A 179 0.95 4.38 -3.47
C ALA A 179 0.89 5.16 -2.15
N ARG A 180 1.95 5.11 -1.33
CA ARG A 180 2.04 5.83 -0.06
C ARG A 180 2.00 7.35 -0.28
N LEU A 181 2.74 7.85 -1.27
CA LEU A 181 2.77 9.27 -1.60
C LEU A 181 1.39 9.79 -2.06
N LYS A 182 0.65 8.98 -2.85
CA LYS A 182 -0.71 9.34 -3.28
C LYS A 182 -1.67 9.53 -2.11
N ASP A 183 -1.49 8.73 -1.06
CA ASP A 183 -2.31 8.80 0.15
C ASP A 183 -1.74 9.79 1.19
N GLU A 184 -0.72 10.57 0.81
CA GLU A 184 0.02 11.52 1.66
C GLU A 184 0.62 10.86 2.93
N ASP A 185 0.87 9.55 2.87
CA ASP A 185 1.50 8.78 3.95
C ASP A 185 3.01 8.96 3.93
N TYR A 186 3.44 10.15 4.37
CA TYR A 186 4.84 10.53 4.40
C TYR A 186 5.68 9.70 5.38
N GLU A 187 5.11 9.27 6.50
CA GLU A 187 5.83 8.41 7.45
C GLU A 187 6.05 7.01 6.87
N GLY A 188 5.08 6.47 6.14
CA GLY A 188 5.25 5.24 5.36
C GLY A 188 6.29 5.39 4.24
N VAL A 189 6.35 6.54 3.57
CA VAL A 189 7.43 6.83 2.60
C VAL A 189 8.80 6.82 3.28
N LYS A 190 8.95 7.47 4.43
CA LYS A 190 10.23 7.48 5.19
C LYS A 190 10.64 6.09 5.62
N ALA A 191 9.71 5.34 6.19
CA ALA A 191 9.96 4.00 6.67
C ALA A 191 10.32 3.04 5.53
N TYR A 192 9.71 3.21 4.35
CA TYR A 192 10.04 2.38 3.19
C TYR A 192 11.36 2.80 2.53
N LEU A 193 11.61 4.09 2.35
CA LEU A 193 12.82 4.63 1.72
C LEU A 193 13.86 5.10 2.75
N ASP A 194 14.09 4.32 3.80
CA ASP A 194 15.17 4.63 4.73
C ASP A 194 16.55 4.60 4.03
N ALA A 195 17.58 5.10 4.73
CA ALA A 195 18.91 5.22 4.16
C ALA A 195 19.51 3.87 3.72
N ASP A 196 19.23 2.79 4.47
CA ASP A 196 19.75 1.46 4.18
C ASP A 196 19.05 0.84 2.97
N ARG A 197 17.73 1.04 2.86
CA ARG A 197 16.93 0.60 1.72
C ARG A 197 17.31 1.34 0.45
N VAL A 198 17.49 2.66 0.52
CA VAL A 198 17.99 3.45 -0.62
C VAL A 198 19.38 2.98 -1.04
N ALA A 199 20.29 2.72 -0.09
CA ALA A 199 21.61 2.19 -0.38
C ALA A 199 21.56 0.78 -1.02
N GLN A 200 20.64 -0.07 -0.55
CA GLN A 200 20.39 -1.38 -1.14
C GLN A 200 19.90 -1.27 -2.57
N LEU A 201 18.87 -0.46 -2.83
CA LEU A 201 18.32 -0.25 -4.17
C LEU A 201 19.41 0.27 -5.12
N ASN A 202 20.20 1.26 -4.70
CA ASN A 202 21.32 1.77 -5.50
C ASN A 202 22.40 0.74 -5.81
N ARG A 203 22.67 -0.20 -4.90
CA ARG A 203 23.65 -1.28 -5.11
C ARG A 203 23.13 -2.34 -6.08
N GLU A 204 21.87 -2.72 -5.95
CA GLU A 204 21.25 -3.76 -6.79
C GLU A 204 20.86 -3.22 -8.18
N PHE A 205 20.42 -1.97 -8.24
CA PHE A 205 19.92 -1.30 -9.44
C PHE A 205 20.53 0.09 -9.60
N PRO A 206 21.84 0.21 -9.89
CA PRO A 206 22.51 1.50 -9.99
C PRO A 206 21.76 2.50 -10.89
N VAL A 207 21.80 3.78 -10.50
CA VAL A 207 21.13 4.85 -11.23
C VAL A 207 21.68 4.92 -12.66
N GLY A 208 20.79 4.79 -13.63
CA GLY A 208 21.12 4.73 -15.04
C GLY A 208 19.93 5.08 -15.91
N LYS A 209 20.15 5.29 -17.21
CA LYS A 209 19.14 5.84 -18.14
C LYS A 209 17.78 5.12 -18.11
N SER A 210 17.76 3.83 -17.83
CA SER A 210 16.55 3.01 -17.76
C SER A 210 15.70 3.23 -16.50
N ASN A 211 16.27 3.73 -15.41
CA ASN A 211 15.59 3.84 -14.12
C ASN A 211 15.64 5.25 -13.49
N ILE A 212 16.14 6.27 -14.22
CA ILE A 212 16.27 7.65 -13.71
C ILE A 212 14.94 8.22 -13.21
N VAL A 213 13.83 7.83 -13.84
CA VAL A 213 12.50 8.32 -13.47
C VAL A 213 12.16 7.87 -12.06
N MET A 214 12.34 6.58 -11.75
CA MET A 214 12.06 6.00 -10.44
C MET A 214 12.90 6.66 -9.35
N TYR A 215 14.20 6.88 -9.61
CA TYR A 215 15.06 7.55 -8.65
C TYR A 215 14.73 9.03 -8.46
N ASN A 216 14.33 9.73 -9.53
CA ASN A 216 13.84 11.10 -9.40
C ASN A 216 12.56 11.15 -8.56
N ASP A 217 11.67 10.16 -8.72
CA ASP A 217 10.44 10.07 -7.97
C ASP A 217 10.69 9.70 -6.50
N PHE A 218 11.67 8.85 -6.20
CA PHE A 218 12.12 8.59 -4.83
C PHE A 218 12.66 9.86 -4.15
N GLY A 219 13.51 10.61 -4.86
CA GLY A 219 14.00 11.89 -4.34
C GLY A 219 12.88 12.90 -4.10
N TYR A 220 11.90 12.96 -5.00
CA TYR A 220 10.71 13.78 -4.80
C TYR A 220 9.89 13.34 -3.57
N ALA A 221 9.58 12.04 -3.46
CA ALA A 221 8.79 11.49 -2.37
C ALA A 221 9.45 11.73 -1.00
N LEU A 222 10.76 11.50 -0.89
CA LEU A 222 11.55 11.81 0.30
C LEU A 222 11.50 13.31 0.64
N GLY A 223 11.61 14.18 -0.37
CA GLY A 223 11.48 15.63 -0.18
C GLY A 223 10.09 16.04 0.33
N GLN A 224 9.02 15.45 -0.21
CA GLN A 224 7.66 15.67 0.30
C GLN A 224 7.51 15.20 1.75
N ALA A 225 8.17 14.11 2.11
CA ALA A 225 8.20 13.61 3.48
C ALA A 225 9.10 14.42 4.42
N GLY A 226 9.88 15.38 3.91
CA GLY A 226 10.80 16.21 4.71
C GLY A 226 12.19 15.61 4.91
N GLU A 227 12.50 14.47 4.32
CA GLU A 227 13.83 13.82 4.34
C GLU A 227 14.78 14.48 3.33
N ASN A 228 14.95 15.80 3.44
CA ASN A 228 15.61 16.63 2.42
C ASN A 228 17.06 16.23 2.16
N ASP A 229 17.80 15.79 3.18
CA ASP A 229 19.20 15.39 3.03
C ASP A 229 19.34 14.09 2.23
N LEU A 230 18.49 13.09 2.51
CA LEU A 230 18.47 11.83 1.76
C LEU A 230 17.91 12.06 0.35
N ALA A 231 16.84 12.83 0.24
CA ALA A 231 16.26 13.26 -1.03
C ALA A 231 17.31 13.91 -1.94
N TYR A 232 18.07 14.88 -1.41
CA TYR A 232 19.11 15.56 -2.18
C TYR A 232 20.20 14.59 -2.64
N LYS A 233 20.64 13.66 -1.80
CA LYS A 233 21.62 12.62 -2.20
C LYS A 233 21.12 11.78 -3.38
N VAL A 234 19.85 11.36 -3.34
CA VAL A 234 19.22 10.59 -4.43
C VAL A 234 19.08 11.44 -5.69
N LEU A 235 18.60 12.68 -5.58
CA LEU A 235 18.44 13.56 -6.75
C LEU A 235 19.80 13.90 -7.39
N LYS A 236 20.86 14.04 -6.60
CA LYS A 236 22.21 14.28 -7.12
C LYS A 236 22.78 13.11 -7.90
N SER A 237 22.47 11.85 -7.56
CA SER A 237 22.87 10.72 -8.39
C SER A 237 22.11 10.68 -9.72
N VAL A 238 20.84 11.11 -9.75
CA VAL A 238 20.10 11.31 -11.01
C VAL A 238 20.73 12.42 -11.86
N GLU A 239 21.14 13.53 -11.24
CA GLU A 239 21.75 14.67 -11.94
C GLU A 239 23.04 14.28 -12.66
N GLN A 240 23.85 13.41 -12.06
CA GLN A 240 25.08 12.90 -12.69
C GLN A 240 24.81 12.18 -14.02
N ILE A 241 23.61 11.60 -14.19
CA ILE A 241 23.23 10.86 -15.39
C ILE A 241 22.46 11.74 -16.38
N SER A 242 21.64 12.68 -15.88
CA SER A 242 20.73 13.49 -16.69
C SER A 242 20.59 14.92 -16.15
N PRO A 243 21.64 15.76 -16.25
CA PRO A 243 21.68 17.09 -15.63
C PRO A 243 20.64 18.07 -16.17
N ASP A 244 20.22 17.88 -17.43
CA ASP A 244 19.26 18.77 -18.11
C ASP A 244 17.80 18.37 -17.87
N ARG A 245 17.53 17.40 -16.98
CA ARG A 245 16.16 16.97 -16.68
C ARG A 245 15.44 18.09 -15.93
N MET A 246 14.55 18.78 -16.63
CA MET A 246 13.76 19.91 -16.10
C MET A 246 13.08 19.62 -14.75
N VAL A 247 12.36 18.49 -14.61
CA VAL A 247 11.68 18.13 -13.35
C VAL A 247 12.68 17.88 -12.21
N LEU A 248 13.87 17.37 -12.51
CA LEU A 248 14.91 17.14 -11.51
C LEU A 248 15.42 18.46 -10.92
N GLN A 249 15.59 19.49 -11.75
CA GLN A 249 16.03 20.81 -11.30
C GLN A 249 15.04 21.40 -10.29
N LEU A 250 13.74 21.29 -10.56
CA LEU A 250 12.69 21.71 -9.63
C LEU A 250 12.79 20.94 -8.31
N ASN A 251 12.88 19.60 -8.37
CA ASN A 251 12.94 18.76 -7.17
C ASN A 251 14.18 19.07 -6.32
N ILE A 252 15.36 19.27 -6.93
CA ILE A 252 16.58 19.67 -6.20
C ILE A 252 16.39 21.05 -5.56
N ALA A 253 15.78 22.00 -6.28
CA ALA A 253 15.53 23.32 -5.74
C ALA A 253 14.60 23.28 -4.52
N ASP A 254 13.55 22.45 -4.56
CA ASP A 254 12.58 22.29 -3.47
C ASP A 254 13.25 21.76 -2.20
N VAL A 255 14.03 20.68 -2.30
CA VAL A 255 14.68 20.07 -1.13
C VAL A 255 15.75 20.98 -0.50
N LEU A 256 16.42 21.81 -1.30
CA LEU A 256 17.45 22.72 -0.82
C LEU A 256 16.90 24.04 -0.26
N TRP A 257 15.61 24.35 -0.47
CA TRP A 257 15.08 25.69 -0.16
C TRP A 257 15.27 26.13 1.30
N ALA A 258 15.16 25.19 2.24
CA ALA A 258 15.29 25.48 3.67
C ALA A 258 16.76 25.54 4.14
N SER A 259 17.67 24.80 3.51
CA SER A 259 19.04 24.59 3.98
C SER A 259 20.09 25.39 3.19
N ASP A 260 19.91 25.54 1.88
CA ASP A 260 20.82 26.27 0.98
C ASP A 260 20.01 27.05 -0.07
N LYS A 261 19.51 28.21 0.34
CA LYS A 261 18.73 29.11 -0.54
C LYS A 261 19.50 29.55 -1.78
N GLN A 262 20.82 29.73 -1.69
CA GLN A 262 21.61 30.21 -2.81
C GLN A 262 21.67 29.16 -3.91
N THR A 263 22.01 27.92 -3.56
CA THR A 263 22.01 26.81 -4.52
C THR A 263 20.60 26.50 -5.01
N SER A 264 19.60 26.51 -4.12
CA SER A 264 18.19 26.33 -4.48
C SER A 264 17.72 27.33 -5.55
N ARG A 265 18.02 28.62 -5.38
CA ARG A 265 17.71 29.67 -6.38
C ARG A 265 18.36 29.39 -7.72
N SER A 266 19.63 28.94 -7.74
CA SER A 266 20.32 28.57 -8.98
C SER A 266 19.57 27.47 -9.75
N TYR A 267 19.06 26.44 -9.06
CA TYR A 267 18.25 25.41 -9.70
C TYR A 267 16.87 25.91 -10.16
N TYR A 268 16.19 26.76 -9.39
CA TYR A 268 14.95 27.38 -9.86
C TYR A 268 15.15 28.20 -11.13
N HIS A 269 16.24 28.96 -11.23
CA HIS A 269 16.58 29.70 -12.44
C HIS A 269 16.72 28.76 -13.65
N LYS A 270 17.51 27.68 -13.51
CA LYS A 270 17.68 26.67 -14.58
C LYS A 270 16.34 26.05 -15.00
N TYR A 271 15.49 25.73 -14.02
CA TYR A 271 14.16 25.18 -14.27
C TYR A 271 13.29 26.17 -15.07
N VAL A 272 13.24 27.44 -14.65
CA VAL A 272 12.47 28.50 -15.32
C VAL A 272 12.96 28.74 -16.74
N GLU A 273 14.28 28.77 -16.94
CA GLU A 273 14.88 28.89 -18.28
C GLU A 273 14.51 27.71 -19.18
N SER A 274 14.62 26.49 -18.66
CA SER A 274 14.25 25.28 -19.40
C SER A 274 12.77 25.25 -19.75
N MET A 275 11.88 25.64 -18.83
CA MET A 275 10.44 25.74 -19.07
C MET A 275 10.11 26.77 -20.15
N ARG A 276 10.80 27.92 -20.16
CA ARG A 276 10.65 28.95 -21.19
C ARG A 276 11.11 28.47 -22.56
N GLN A 277 12.28 27.85 -22.65
CA GLN A 277 12.79 27.29 -23.90
C GLN A 277 11.85 26.22 -24.48
N ALA A 278 11.12 25.49 -23.63
CA ALA A 278 10.12 24.52 -24.03
C ALA A 278 8.73 25.11 -24.34
N GLY A 279 8.53 26.43 -24.23
CA GLY A 279 7.22 27.08 -24.43
C GLY A 279 6.17 26.72 -23.37
N LYS A 280 6.62 26.39 -22.15
CA LYS A 280 5.80 25.92 -21.02
C LYS A 280 5.69 26.96 -19.89
N GLU A 281 5.89 28.23 -20.18
CA GLU A 281 5.94 29.30 -19.18
C GLU A 281 4.70 29.35 -18.28
N LYS A 282 3.53 29.05 -18.84
CA LYS A 282 2.25 29.05 -18.12
C LYS A 282 2.14 27.94 -17.07
N LEU A 283 3.01 26.94 -17.13
CA LEU A 283 3.05 25.80 -16.19
C LEU A 283 4.07 26.01 -15.06
N ILE A 284 4.83 27.12 -15.06
CA ILE A 284 5.77 27.43 -13.99
C ILE A 284 4.97 27.74 -12.71
N PRO A 285 5.19 27.00 -11.60
CA PRO A 285 4.49 27.27 -10.35
C PRO A 285 4.83 28.67 -9.82
N ARG A 286 3.82 29.41 -9.34
CA ARG A 286 4.01 30.77 -8.81
C ARG A 286 5.08 30.83 -7.71
N ILE A 287 5.10 29.84 -6.83
CA ILE A 287 6.07 29.75 -5.72
C ILE A 287 7.52 29.77 -6.21
N VAL A 288 7.81 29.23 -7.40
CA VAL A 288 9.15 29.25 -8.00
C VAL A 288 9.58 30.68 -8.31
N LEU A 289 8.68 31.47 -8.90
CA LEU A 289 8.94 32.88 -9.22
C LEU A 289 9.14 33.70 -7.94
N ASP A 290 8.32 33.45 -6.93
CA ASP A 290 8.43 34.12 -5.63
C ASP A 290 9.79 33.81 -4.97
N ARG A 291 10.22 32.53 -4.97
CA ARG A 291 11.50 32.08 -4.40
C ARG A 291 12.72 32.67 -5.10
N ILE A 292 12.67 32.82 -6.42
CA ILE A 292 13.71 33.51 -7.21
C ILE A 292 13.79 35.00 -6.84
N SER A 293 12.65 35.65 -6.62
CA SER A 293 12.59 37.10 -6.36
C SER A 293 12.90 37.52 -4.92
N SER A 294 12.80 36.58 -3.98
CA SER A 294 13.11 36.83 -2.58
C SER A 294 14.61 37.09 -2.36
N THR A 295 14.97 38.10 -1.56
CA THR A 295 16.34 38.35 -1.09
C THR A 295 16.74 37.39 0.02
#